data_AF-A0A944NDY7-F1
#
_entry.id   AF-A0A944NDY7-F1
#
_cell.length_a   1.000
_cell.length_b   1.000
_cell.length_c   1.000
_cell.angle_alpha   90.00
_cell.angle_beta   90.00
_cell.angle_gamma   90.00
#
_symmetry.space_group_name_H-M   'P 1'
#
loop_
_entity.id
_entity.type
_entity.pdbx_description
1 polymer ?
#
loop_
_entity_poly.entity_id
_entity_poly.type
_entity_poly.pdbx_seq_one_letter_code
_entity_poly.pdbx_strand_id
1 'polypeptide(L)'
;MLTKPKESTRIQLLITTQQKEYLDQQADLENTSVSAIIREIIDQYAKEIQEKRLEKAVELLYSEYESNEELTAFSALDGEDFYEPRGSVDN
;
A
#
# COMPACT_ATOMS: atom_id res chain seq x y z
N MET A 1 -9.39 14.57 4.25
CA MET A 1 -7.96 14.24 4.47
C MET A 1 -7.12 15.30 3.78
N LEU A 2 -6.34 16.10 4.52
CA LEU A 2 -5.43 17.09 3.96
C LEU A 2 -4.16 16.37 3.46
N THR A 3 -4.10 16.04 2.17
CA THR A 3 -2.84 15.69 1.54
C THR A 3 -1.95 16.94 1.57
N LYS A 4 -0.88 16.91 2.37
CA LYS A 4 0.18 17.93 2.32
C LYS A 4 0.61 18.14 0.85
N PRO A 5 0.87 19.39 0.42
CA PRO A 5 1.37 19.64 -0.93
C PRO A 5 2.68 18.86 -1.15
N LYS A 6 2.79 18.15 -2.28
CA LYS A 6 4.00 17.42 -2.68
C LYS A 6 5.07 18.43 -3.06
N GLU A 7 5.84 18.89 -2.09
CA GLU A 7 6.97 19.81 -2.34
C GLU A 7 8.04 19.10 -3.17
N SER A 8 8.55 19.78 -4.20
CA SER A 8 9.57 19.24 -5.09
C SER A 8 10.95 19.72 -4.66
N THR A 9 11.83 18.77 -4.36
CA THR A 9 13.24 19.04 -4.01
C THR A 9 14.14 18.67 -5.17
N ARG A 10 15.14 19.50 -5.45
CA ARG A 10 16.16 19.20 -6.47
C ARG A 10 17.21 18.25 -5.90
N ILE A 11 17.49 17.19 -6.64
CA ILE A 11 18.57 16.25 -6.35
C ILE A 11 19.54 16.18 -7.52
N GLN A 12 20.79 15.80 -7.25
CA GLN A 12 21.78 15.44 -8.27
C GLN A 12 21.93 13.92 -8.25
N LEU A 13 21.75 13.29 -9.40
CA LEU A 13 21.85 11.84 -9.56
C LEU A 13 22.91 11.53 -10.60
N LEU A 14 23.84 10.64 -10.25
CA LEU A 14 24.79 10.05 -11.19
C LEU A 14 24.17 8.78 -11.76
N ILE A 15 24.07 8.71 -13.08
CA ILE A 15 23.58 7.55 -13.82
C ILE A 15 24.56 7.20 -14.94
N THR A 16 24.46 5.99 -15.45
CA THR A 16 25.28 5.57 -16.60
C THR A 16 24.80 6.25 -17.88
N THR A 17 25.68 6.33 -18.89
CA THR A 17 25.32 6.84 -20.21
C THR A 17 24.15 6.05 -20.82
N GLN A 18 24.18 4.72 -20.70
CA GLN A 18 23.11 3.85 -21.19
C GLN A 18 21.76 4.17 -20.53
N GLN A 19 21.73 4.43 -19.21
CA GLN A 19 20.51 4.82 -18.51
C GLN A 19 20.00 6.19 -18.98
N LYS A 20 20.91 7.14 -19.24
CA LYS A 20 20.54 8.45 -19.76
C LYS A 20 19.92 8.34 -21.15
N GLU A 21 20.53 7.59 -22.05
CA GLU A 21 20.02 7.36 -23.41
C GLU A 21 18.65 6.71 -23.39
N TYR A 22 18.45 5.71 -22.54
CA TYR A 22 17.14 5.08 -22.36
C TYR A 22 16.09 6.10 -21.89
N LEU A 23 16.41 6.88 -20.86
CA LEU A 23 15.49 7.88 -20.31
C LEU A 23 15.14 8.98 -21.33
N ASP A 24 16.10 9.38 -22.16
CA ASP A 24 15.86 10.35 -23.24
C ASP A 24 14.91 9.78 -24.29
N GLN A 25 15.14 8.54 -24.73
CA GLN A 25 14.24 7.88 -25.69
C GLN A 25 12.82 7.77 -25.15
N GLN A 26 12.66 7.37 -23.88
CA GLN A 26 11.33 7.30 -23.27
C GLN A 26 10.69 8.69 -23.14
N ALA A 27 11.47 9.71 -22.78
CA ALA A 27 10.99 11.09 -22.67
C ALA A 27 10.45 11.60 -24.00
N ASP A 28 11.17 11.29 -25.10
CA ASP A 28 10.76 11.66 -26.45
C ASP A 28 9.48 10.91 -26.87
N LEU A 29 9.40 9.60 -26.60
CA LEU A 29 8.24 8.77 -26.94
C LEU A 29 6.96 9.22 -26.21
N GLU A 30 7.09 9.58 -24.93
CA GLU A 30 5.97 10.00 -24.09
C GLU A 30 5.72 11.51 -24.15
N ASN A 31 6.50 12.24 -24.94
CA ASN A 31 6.48 13.71 -25.05
C ASN A 31 6.50 14.40 -23.67
N THR A 32 7.40 13.92 -22.80
CA THR A 32 7.56 14.40 -21.43
C THR A 32 9.02 14.69 -21.11
N SER A 33 9.32 14.99 -19.86
CA SER A 33 10.71 15.22 -19.40
C SER A 33 11.29 13.98 -18.73
N VAL A 34 12.61 13.80 -18.83
CA VAL A 34 13.36 12.79 -18.07
C VAL A 34 13.03 12.85 -16.58
N SER A 35 12.92 14.06 -16.00
CA SER A 35 12.56 14.21 -14.59
C SER A 35 11.14 13.74 -14.28
N ALA A 36 10.20 13.82 -15.22
CA ALA A 36 8.86 13.27 -15.04
C ALA A 36 8.89 11.74 -15.01
N ILE A 37 9.61 11.12 -15.95
CA ILE A 37 9.80 9.67 -15.98
C ILE A 37 10.47 9.17 -14.71
N ILE A 38 11.54 9.83 -14.25
CA ILE A 38 12.21 9.46 -13.00
C ILE A 38 11.25 9.55 -11.80
N ARG A 39 10.41 10.59 -11.72
CA ARG A 39 9.42 10.71 -10.65
C ARG A 39 8.40 9.57 -10.69
N GLU A 40 7.92 9.22 -11.88
CA GLU A 40 6.98 8.11 -12.08
C GLU A 40 7.60 6.78 -11.64
N ILE A 41 8.82 6.49 -12.07
CA ILE A 41 9.56 5.28 -11.66
C ILE A 41 9.72 5.23 -10.13
N ILE A 42 10.06 6.35 -9.49
CA ILE A 42 10.20 6.44 -8.03
C ILE A 42 8.85 6.17 -7.34
N ASP A 43 7.76 6.78 -7.82
CA ASP A 43 6.42 6.61 -7.26
C ASP A 43 5.95 5.14 -7.40
N GLN A 44 6.19 4.51 -8.56
CA GLN A 44 5.89 3.09 -8.80
C GLN A 44 6.71 2.18 -7.90
N TYR A 45 8.02 2.39 -7.81
CA TYR A 45 8.89 1.61 -6.94
C TYR A 45 8.51 1.72 -5.46
N ALA A 46 8.11 2.91 -5.00
CA ALA A 46 7.62 3.12 -3.64
C ALA A 46 6.34 2.33 -3.35
N LYS A 47 5.41 2.28 -4.32
CA LYS A 47 4.19 1.49 -4.22
C LYS A 47 4.49 0.00 -4.15
N GLU A 48 5.37 -0.52 -5.01
CA GLU A 48 5.78 -1.93 -4.97
C GLU A 48 6.43 -2.32 -3.64
N ILE A 49 7.26 -1.44 -3.06
CA ILE A 49 7.83 -1.69 -1.72
C ILE A 49 6.73 -1.76 -0.67
N GLN A 50 5.75 -0.86 -0.71
CA GLN A 50 4.64 -0.89 0.25
C GLN A 50 3.83 -2.18 0.14
N GLU A 51 3.52 -2.62 -1.08
CA GLU A 51 2.80 -3.87 -1.34
C GLU A 51 3.57 -5.08 -0.81
N LYS A 52 4.88 -5.18 -1.09
CA LYS A 52 5.74 -6.25 -0.55
C LYS A 52 5.83 -6.25 0.98
N ARG A 53 5.85 -5.06 1.59
CA ARG A 53 5.83 -4.93 3.06
C ARG A 53 4.50 -5.40 3.64
N LEU A 54 3.39 -5.07 2.98
CA LEU A 54 2.07 -5.51 3.40
C LEU A 54 1.92 -7.02 3.27
N GLU A 55 2.32 -7.59 2.15
CA GLU A 55 2.34 -9.05 1.93
C GLU A 55 3.11 -9.77 3.04
N LYS A 56 4.33 -9.31 3.33
CA LYS A 56 5.13 -9.87 4.43
C LYS A 56 4.47 -9.69 5.80
N ALA A 57 3.82 -8.55 6.05
CA ALA A 57 3.10 -8.33 7.29
C ALA A 57 1.92 -9.29 7.43
N VAL A 58 1.19 -9.55 6.34
CA VAL A 58 0.10 -10.53 6.29
C VAL A 58 0.61 -11.94 6.56
N GLU A 59 1.72 -12.36 5.94
CA GLU A 59 2.33 -13.67 6.20
C GLU A 59 2.69 -13.87 7.67
N LEU A 60 3.32 -12.86 8.29
CA LEU A 60 3.68 -12.89 9.70
C LEU A 60 2.44 -12.92 10.61
N LEU A 61 1.43 -12.12 10.27
CA LEU A 61 0.19 -12.08 11.03
C LEU A 61 -0.57 -13.40 10.92
N TYR A 62 -0.66 -13.98 9.72
CA TYR A 62 -1.34 -15.25 9.48
C TYR A 62 -0.78 -16.38 10.35
N SER A 63 0.54 -16.49 10.47
CA SER A 63 1.17 -17.47 11.37
C SER A 63 0.83 -17.26 12.85
N GLU A 64 0.63 -16.00 13.27
CA GLU A 64 0.22 -15.69 14.64
C GLU A 64 -1.27 -15.98 14.86
N TYR A 65 -2.14 -15.71 13.87
CA TYR A 65 -3.56 -16.04 13.95
C TYR A 65 -3.83 -17.55 13.98
N GLU A 66 -3.03 -18.38 13.29
CA GLU A 66 -3.15 -19.84 13.36
C GLU A 66 -2.69 -20.43 14.69
N SER A 67 -1.70 -19.80 15.34
CA SER A 67 -1.04 -20.36 16.52
C SER A 67 -1.45 -19.73 17.85
N ASN A 68 -2.10 -18.56 17.83
CA ASN A 68 -2.50 -17.81 19.02
C ASN A 68 -4.02 -17.69 19.13
N GLU A 69 -4.62 -18.55 19.95
CA GLU A 69 -6.06 -18.59 20.24
C GLU A 69 -6.59 -17.28 20.86
N GLU A 70 -5.75 -16.46 21.49
CA GLU A 70 -6.17 -15.15 22.03
C GLU A 70 -6.52 -14.16 20.92
N LEU A 71 -5.82 -14.23 19.78
CA LEU A 71 -6.05 -13.35 18.63
C LEU A 71 -7.36 -13.69 17.88
N THR A 72 -7.87 -14.91 18.06
CA THR A 72 -9.13 -15.38 17.45
C THR A 72 -10.27 -15.54 18.45
N ALA A 73 -10.05 -15.27 19.74
CA ALA A 73 -11.01 -15.50 20.82
C ALA A 73 -12.39 -14.86 20.59
N PHE A 74 -12.44 -13.68 19.96
CA PHE A 74 -13.69 -12.99 19.64
C PHE A 74 -14.37 -13.49 18.35
N SER A 75 -13.66 -14.24 17.50
CA SER A 75 -14.24 -14.87 16.30
C SER A 75 -15.29 -15.93 16.65
N ALA A 76 -15.23 -16.47 17.87
CA ALA A 76 -16.25 -17.38 18.39
C ALA A 76 -17.62 -16.69 18.58
N LEU A 77 -17.64 -15.36 18.77
CA LEU A 77 -18.87 -14.57 18.95
C LEU A 77 -19.51 -14.17 17.61
N ASP A 78 -18.76 -14.17 16.50
CA ASP A 78 -19.31 -13.89 15.16
C ASP A 78 -20.28 -14.98 14.66
N GLY A 79 -20.31 -16.14 15.33
CA GLY A 79 -21.26 -17.23 15.06
C GLY A 79 -22.50 -17.25 15.96
N GLU A 80 -22.60 -16.36 16.95
CA GLU A 80 -23.79 -16.28 17.78
C GLU A 80 -24.84 -15.39 17.10
N ASP A 81 -25.98 -15.99 16.71
CA ASP A 81 -27.18 -15.23 16.37
C ASP A 81 -27.50 -14.33 17.56
N PHE A 82 -27.23 -13.03 17.43
CA PHE A 82 -27.66 -12.03 18.40
C PHE A 82 -29.19 -11.98 18.38
N TYR A 83 -29.83 -12.88 19.12
CA TYR A 83 -31.25 -12.79 19.43
C TYR A 83 -31.41 -11.61 20.39
N GLU A 84 -31.65 -10.43 19.83
CA GLU A 84 -32.21 -9.32 20.58
C GLU A 84 -33.68 -9.66 20.86
N PRO A 85 -34.07 -10.01 22.10
CA PRO A 85 -35.48 -10.25 22.39
C PRO A 85 -36.16 -8.89 22.27
N ARG A 86 -36.83 -8.64 21.14
CA ARG A 86 -37.71 -7.49 21.00
C ARG A 86 -38.68 -7.54 22.16
N GLY A 87 -38.54 -6.56 23.06
CA GLY A 87 -39.30 -6.47 24.28
C GLY A 87 -40.77 -6.75 24.01
N SER A 88 -41.31 -7.70 24.75
CA SER A 88 -42.74 -7.91 24.90
C SER A 88 -43.37 -6.57 25.27
N VAL A 89 -44.01 -5.95 24.28
CA VAL A 89 -44.99 -4.89 24.54
C VAL A 89 -46.21 -5.62 25.07
N ASP A 90 -46.23 -5.78 26.40
CA ASP A 90 -47.44 -6.21 27.10
C ASP A 90 -48.50 -5.13 26.94
N ASN A 91 -49.67 -5.59 26.51
CA ASN A 91 -50.89 -4.83 26.19
C ASN A 91 -51.79 -4.71 27.42
#